data_AF-A0AA96YLK2-F1
#
_entry.id   AF-A0AA96YLK2-F1
#
_cell.length_a   1.000
_cell.length_b   1.000
_cell.length_c   1.000
_cell.angle_alpha   90.00
_cell.angle_beta   90.00
_cell.angle_gamma   90.00
#
_symmetry.space_group_name_H-M   'P 1'
#
loop_
_entity.id
_entity.type
_entity.pdbx_description
1 polymer ?
#
loop_
_entity_poly.entity_id
_entity_poly.type
_entity_poly.pdbx_seq_one_letter_code
_entity_poly.pdbx_strand_id
1 'polypeptide(L)'
;MSSFPPPPAQTRLEILQRFRVSYLWWTLLFAALAIAAIAWRWSQGTDFANGVPFHQSVPILLAAASLVNGISFYFQNRYVRHLLKQPNIAQTFHLGRFTLRFYAINLAVALALSILGFYPLLVLLFFYWIYPMMVWLIPYHLITGAILGREIRQGLGRF
;
A
#
# COMPACT_ATOMS: atom_id res chain seq x y z
N MET A 1 34.71 14.19 -5.75
CA MET A 1 33.39 13.60 -6.10
C MET A 1 32.46 14.75 -6.44
N SER A 2 32.01 14.89 -7.70
CA SER A 2 31.03 15.94 -8.04
C SER A 2 29.67 15.51 -7.45
N SER A 3 29.11 16.35 -6.58
CA SER A 3 27.77 16.15 -6.04
C SER A 3 26.77 16.79 -6.99
N PHE A 4 25.92 15.99 -7.61
CA PHE A 4 24.80 16.50 -8.40
C PHE A 4 23.76 17.14 -7.46
N PRO A 5 23.27 18.34 -7.81
CA PRO A 5 22.23 18.99 -7.04
C PRO A 5 20.94 18.13 -7.02
N PRO A 6 20.08 18.28 -6.02
CA PRO A 6 18.78 17.64 -6.03
C PRO A 6 17.95 18.09 -7.24
N PRO A 7 16.96 17.30 -7.70
CA PRO A 7 16.11 17.69 -8.82
C PRO A 7 15.43 19.06 -8.57
N PRO A 8 15.19 19.85 -9.63
CA PRO A 8 14.52 21.15 -9.53
C PRO A 8 13.20 21.06 -8.77
N ALA A 9 12.80 22.16 -8.10
CA ALA A 9 11.59 22.19 -7.27
C ALA A 9 10.33 21.78 -8.05
N GLN A 10 10.20 22.24 -9.29
CA GLN A 10 9.09 21.90 -10.19
C GLN A 10 9.06 20.40 -10.53
N THR A 11 10.19 19.82 -10.93
CA THR A 11 10.32 18.37 -11.18
C THR A 11 9.92 17.54 -9.97
N ARG A 12 10.36 17.93 -8.77
CA ARG A 12 9.99 17.22 -7.53
C ARG A 12 8.49 17.26 -7.27
N LEU A 13 7.85 18.39 -7.57
CA LEU A 13 6.40 18.56 -7.40
C LEU A 13 5.63 17.68 -8.38
N GLU A 14 6.05 17.63 -9.65
CA GLU A 14 5.45 16.78 -10.68
C GLU A 14 5.55 15.28 -10.33
N ILE A 15 6.73 14.82 -9.92
CA ILE A 15 6.93 13.42 -9.50
C ILE A 15 6.04 13.10 -8.30
N LEU A 16 5.96 14.02 -7.32
CA LEU A 16 5.16 13.81 -6.11
C LEU A 16 3.65 13.79 -6.41
N GLN A 17 3.16 14.67 -7.29
CA GLN A 17 1.76 14.67 -7.72
C GLN A 17 1.41 13.38 -8.45
N ARG A 18 2.25 12.96 -9.39
CA ARG A 18 2.07 11.69 -10.11
C ARG A 18 2.06 10.50 -9.15
N PHE A 19 3.01 10.45 -8.21
CA PHE A 19 3.05 9.42 -7.18
C PHE A 19 1.73 9.35 -6.39
N ARG A 20 1.15 10.48 -5.98
CA ARG A 20 -0.11 10.50 -5.21
C ARG A 20 -1.29 9.96 -5.99
N VAL A 21 -1.43 10.40 -7.23
CA VAL A 21 -2.52 9.97 -8.13
C VAL A 21 -2.39 8.48 -8.44
N SER A 22 -1.19 8.04 -8.82
CA SER A 22 -0.92 6.62 -9.10
C SER A 22 -1.09 5.76 -7.85
N TYR A 23 -0.66 6.22 -6.66
CA TYR A 23 -0.88 5.50 -5.42
C TYR A 23 -2.37 5.25 -5.19
N LEU A 24 -3.20 6.29 -5.31
CA LEU A 24 -4.64 6.16 -5.14
C LEU A 24 -5.22 5.15 -6.14
N TRP A 25 -4.93 5.30 -7.43
CA TRP A 25 -5.47 4.43 -8.47
C TRP A 25 -5.07 2.96 -8.30
N TRP A 26 -3.76 2.69 -8.16
CA TRP A 26 -3.27 1.32 -8.02
C TRP A 26 -3.76 0.66 -6.74
N THR A 27 -3.79 1.41 -5.64
CA THR A 27 -4.27 0.89 -4.36
C THR A 27 -5.75 0.58 -4.42
N LEU A 28 -6.57 1.46 -5.01
CA LEU A 28 -8.00 1.20 -5.20
C LEU A 28 -8.25 -0.02 -6.10
N LEU A 29 -7.54 -0.11 -7.24
CA LEU A 29 -7.67 -1.24 -8.17
C LEU A 29 -7.32 -2.56 -7.49
N PHE A 30 -6.15 -2.64 -6.86
CA PHE A 30 -5.71 -3.88 -6.22
C PHE A 30 -6.52 -4.22 -4.97
N ALA A 31 -6.95 -3.22 -4.18
CA ALA A 31 -7.84 -3.45 -3.06
C ALA A 31 -9.24 -3.93 -3.51
N ALA A 32 -9.77 -3.41 -4.62
CA ALA A 32 -11.04 -3.85 -5.17
C ALA A 32 -10.95 -5.28 -5.73
N LEU A 33 -9.93 -5.58 -6.54
CA LEU A 33 -9.67 -6.92 -7.07
C LEU A 33 -9.48 -7.94 -5.96
N ALA A 34 -8.74 -7.53 -4.93
CA ALA A 34 -8.71 -8.22 -3.68
C ALA A 34 -10.15 -8.42 -3.17
N ILE A 35 -10.80 -7.42 -2.61
CA ILE A 35 -12.08 -7.62 -1.88
C ILE A 35 -13.09 -8.44 -2.70
N ALA A 36 -13.15 -8.25 -4.02
CA ALA A 36 -13.95 -9.04 -4.95
C ALA A 36 -13.59 -10.55 -4.96
N ALA A 37 -12.31 -10.92 -5.01
CA ALA A 37 -11.88 -12.31 -4.96
C ALA A 37 -12.19 -13.00 -3.62
N ILE A 38 -12.12 -12.28 -2.49
CA ILE A 38 -12.56 -12.81 -1.19
C ILE A 38 -14.08 -12.99 -1.21
N ALA A 39 -14.80 -11.96 -1.68
CA ALA A 39 -16.26 -11.98 -1.74
C ALA A 39 -16.76 -13.15 -2.60
N TRP A 40 -16.17 -13.34 -3.79
CA TRP A 40 -16.46 -14.47 -4.67
C TRP A 40 -16.19 -15.82 -4.00
N ARG A 41 -15.08 -15.94 -3.26
CA ARG A 41 -14.75 -17.19 -2.57
C ARG A 41 -15.78 -17.50 -1.47
N TRP A 42 -16.23 -16.49 -0.73
CA TRP A 42 -17.22 -16.68 0.33
C TRP A 42 -18.63 -16.96 -0.21
N SER A 43 -19.01 -16.42 -1.36
CA SER A 43 -20.31 -16.68 -1.97
C SER A 43 -20.49 -18.13 -2.47
N GLN A 44 -19.42 -18.94 -2.51
CA GLN A 44 -19.44 -20.31 -3.04
C GLN A 44 -19.78 -21.39 -1.99
N GLY A 45 -19.89 -21.06 -0.70
CA GLY A 45 -19.95 -22.08 0.37
C GLY A 45 -21.02 -21.89 1.44
N THR A 46 -21.34 -20.65 1.84
CA THR A 46 -22.28 -20.34 2.93
C THR A 46 -22.69 -18.85 2.87
N ASP A 47 -23.91 -18.49 3.30
CA ASP A 47 -24.33 -17.08 3.48
C ASP A 47 -23.55 -16.34 4.60
N PHE A 48 -22.72 -17.09 5.31
CA PHE A 48 -21.90 -16.65 6.44
C PHE A 48 -20.42 -16.90 6.15
N ALA A 49 -19.59 -15.88 6.38
CA ALA A 49 -18.15 -16.00 6.45
C ALA A 49 -17.74 -16.00 7.93
N ASN A 50 -17.31 -17.15 8.45
CA ASN A 50 -16.85 -17.32 9.84
C ASN A 50 -17.85 -16.80 10.90
N GLY A 51 -19.14 -17.06 10.71
CA GLY A 51 -20.20 -16.63 11.63
C GLY A 51 -20.71 -15.20 11.42
N VAL A 52 -20.13 -14.44 10.47
CA VAL A 52 -20.61 -13.11 10.08
C VAL A 52 -21.34 -13.20 8.74
N PRO A 53 -22.55 -12.62 8.60
CA PRO A 53 -23.24 -12.57 7.33
C PRO A 53 -22.40 -11.91 6.23
N PHE A 54 -22.44 -12.46 5.02
CA PHE A 54 -21.69 -11.96 3.87
C PHE A 54 -21.83 -10.44 3.65
N HIS A 55 -23.05 -9.91 3.81
CA HIS A 55 -23.38 -8.49 3.64
C HIS A 55 -22.72 -7.57 4.70
N GLN A 56 -22.27 -8.09 5.83
CA GLN A 56 -21.54 -7.33 6.86
C GLN A 56 -20.02 -7.44 6.69
N SER A 57 -19.53 -8.59 6.23
CA SER A 57 -18.08 -8.84 6.07
C SER A 57 -17.45 -7.96 4.99
N VAL A 58 -18.13 -7.72 3.87
CA VAL A 58 -17.59 -6.90 2.76
C VAL A 58 -17.38 -5.42 3.17
N PRO A 59 -18.36 -4.73 3.80
CA PRO A 59 -18.14 -3.39 4.36
C PRO A 59 -17.00 -3.31 5.37
N ILE A 60 -16.84 -4.32 6.24
CA ILE A 60 -15.74 -4.37 7.22
C ILE A 60 -14.39 -4.43 6.50
N LEU A 61 -14.26 -5.26 5.47
CA LEU A 61 -13.04 -5.35 4.66
C LEU A 61 -12.73 -4.02 3.95
N LEU A 62 -13.74 -3.34 3.41
CA LEU A 62 -13.59 -2.03 2.78
C LEU A 62 -13.11 -0.97 3.78
N ALA A 63 -13.69 -0.95 4.99
CA ALA A 63 -13.29 -0.02 6.05
C ALA A 63 -11.84 -0.29 6.49
N ALA A 64 -11.48 -1.55 6.71
CA ALA A 64 -10.13 -1.95 7.07
C ALA A 64 -9.10 -1.59 5.98
N ALA A 65 -9.41 -1.91 4.71
CA ALA A 65 -8.56 -1.57 3.58
C ALA A 65 -8.38 -0.05 3.44
N SER A 66 -9.44 0.73 3.60
CA SER A 66 -9.39 2.20 3.57
C SER A 66 -8.50 2.75 4.68
N LEU A 67 -8.63 2.22 5.89
CA LEU A 67 -7.84 2.66 7.05
C LEU A 67 -6.35 2.36 6.87
N VAL A 68 -6.01 1.12 6.51
CA VAL A 68 -4.62 0.70 6.26
C VAL A 68 -3.99 1.52 5.15
N ASN A 69 -4.68 1.66 4.02
CA ASN A 69 -4.14 2.40 2.87
C ASN A 69 -4.04 3.91 3.12
N GLY A 70 -5.00 4.50 3.86
CA GLY A 70 -4.96 5.91 4.23
C GLY A 70 -3.76 6.25 5.13
N ILE A 71 -3.52 5.43 6.16
CA ILE A 71 -2.37 5.63 7.07
C ILE A 71 -1.06 5.32 6.34
N SER A 72 -1.00 4.25 5.55
CA SER A 72 0.16 3.94 4.72
C SER A 72 0.48 5.08 3.77
N PHE A 73 -0.51 5.67 3.08
CA PHE A 73 -0.32 6.81 2.19
C PHE A 73 0.39 7.98 2.88
N TYR A 74 0.00 8.31 4.12
CA TYR A 74 0.66 9.37 4.88
C TYR A 74 2.18 9.12 5.02
N PHE A 75 2.57 7.91 5.44
CA PHE A 75 3.98 7.54 5.60
C PHE A 75 4.72 7.47 4.27
N GLN A 76 4.10 6.90 3.23
CA GLN A 76 4.71 6.78 1.90
C GLN A 76 4.93 8.15 1.24
N ASN A 77 3.92 9.02 1.27
CA ASN A 77 4.01 10.38 0.73
C ASN A 77 5.07 11.20 1.48
N ARG A 78 5.16 11.05 2.81
CA ARG A 78 6.25 11.67 3.59
C ARG A 78 7.61 11.13 3.14
N TYR A 79 7.76 9.82 3.00
CA TYR A 79 9.00 9.19 2.56
C TYR A 79 9.44 9.68 1.17
N VAL A 80 8.56 9.63 0.17
CA VAL A 80 8.85 10.09 -1.20
C VAL A 80 9.25 11.57 -1.22
N ARG A 81 8.55 12.42 -0.45
CA ARG A 81 8.91 13.85 -0.33
C ARG A 81 10.31 14.05 0.23
N HIS A 82 10.76 13.20 1.15
CA HIS A 82 12.13 13.29 1.69
C HIS A 82 13.16 12.70 0.72
N LEU A 83 12.82 11.59 0.06
CA LEU A 83 13.65 10.94 -0.96
C LEU A 83 14.00 11.91 -2.09
N LEU A 84 13.01 12.64 -2.62
CA LEU A 84 13.20 13.60 -3.71
C LEU A 84 14.03 14.84 -3.32
N LYS A 85 14.30 15.06 -2.03
CA LYS A 85 15.18 16.14 -1.55
C LYS A 85 16.65 15.72 -1.47
N GLN A 86 16.95 14.42 -1.62
CA GLN A 86 18.32 13.92 -1.52
C GLN A 86 19.16 14.35 -2.74
N PRO A 87 20.41 14.78 -2.53
CA PRO A 87 21.35 14.98 -3.63
C PRO A 87 21.67 13.64 -4.29
N ASN A 88 22.02 13.64 -5.58
CA ASN A 88 22.33 12.44 -6.36
C ASN A 88 21.22 11.37 -6.44
N ILE A 89 19.97 11.67 -6.05
CA ILE A 89 18.91 10.66 -5.98
C ILE A 89 18.66 9.95 -7.33
N ALA A 90 18.85 10.63 -8.45
CA ALA A 90 18.73 10.02 -9.78
C ALA A 90 19.69 8.83 -9.99
N GLN A 91 20.88 8.88 -9.38
CA GLN A 91 21.89 7.82 -9.47
C GLN A 91 21.73 6.75 -8.39
N THR A 92 21.31 7.15 -7.19
CA THR A 92 21.24 6.25 -6.03
C THR A 92 19.87 5.59 -5.84
N PHE A 93 18.88 5.94 -6.66
CA PHE A 93 17.55 5.35 -6.55
C PHE A 93 17.57 3.87 -6.96
N HIS A 94 17.27 3.00 -5.99
CA HIS A 94 17.16 1.56 -6.20
C HIS A 94 15.71 1.11 -6.11
N LEU A 95 15.17 0.62 -7.22
CA LEU A 95 13.79 0.15 -7.33
C LEU A 95 13.48 -0.94 -6.29
N GLY A 96 14.33 -1.98 -6.18
CA GLY A 96 14.10 -3.07 -5.22
C GLY A 96 14.03 -2.60 -3.77
N ARG A 97 14.93 -1.68 -3.37
CA ARG A 97 14.92 -1.10 -2.01
C ARG A 97 13.67 -0.26 -1.77
N PHE A 98 13.23 0.50 -2.76
CA PHE A 98 11.97 1.24 -2.70
C PHE A 98 10.77 0.29 -2.52
N THR A 99 10.67 -0.75 -3.34
CA THR A 99 9.57 -1.73 -3.28
C THR A 99 9.50 -2.45 -1.94
N LEU A 100 10.64 -2.93 -1.43
CA LEU A 100 10.70 -3.62 -0.12
C LEU A 100 10.33 -2.68 1.02
N ARG A 101 10.78 -1.42 0.97
CA ARG A 101 10.41 -0.43 1.98
C ARG A 101 8.94 -0.06 1.89
N PHE A 102 8.42 0.09 0.68
CA PHE A 102 7.00 0.34 0.44
C PHE A 102 6.16 -0.76 1.11
N TYR A 103 6.52 -2.01 0.82
CA TYR A 103 5.92 -3.18 1.45
C TYR A 103 6.02 -3.15 2.98
N ALA A 104 7.22 -2.94 3.53
CA ALA A 104 7.45 -2.97 4.98
C ALA A 104 6.63 -1.92 5.74
N ILE A 105 6.44 -0.74 5.17
CA ILE A 105 5.59 0.31 5.77
C ILE A 105 4.12 -0.14 5.80
N ASN A 106 3.59 -0.69 4.70
CA ASN A 106 2.20 -1.16 4.67
C ASN A 106 1.98 -2.32 5.66
N LEU A 107 2.95 -3.24 5.74
CA LEU A 107 2.92 -4.33 6.71
C LEU A 107 2.95 -3.81 8.16
N ALA A 108 3.83 -2.86 8.47
CA ALA A 108 3.94 -2.28 9.81
C ALA A 108 2.65 -1.54 10.21
N VAL A 109 2.03 -0.80 9.30
CA VAL A 109 0.73 -0.13 9.54
C VAL A 109 -0.35 -1.16 9.81
N ALA A 110 -0.45 -2.22 9.01
CA ALA A 110 -1.44 -3.27 9.20
C ALA A 110 -1.26 -3.98 10.55
N LEU A 111 -0.02 -4.32 10.93
CA LEU A 111 0.30 -4.92 12.22
C LEU A 111 -0.03 -3.96 13.38
N ALA A 112 0.35 -2.68 13.28
CA ALA A 112 0.07 -1.70 14.31
C ALA A 112 -1.44 -1.50 14.52
N LEU A 113 -2.22 -1.42 13.44
CA LEU A 113 -3.68 -1.35 13.51
C LEU A 113 -4.30 -2.61 14.09
N SER A 114 -3.72 -3.78 13.79
CA SER A 114 -4.16 -5.06 14.37
C SER A 114 -3.90 -5.15 15.88
N ILE A 115 -2.78 -4.59 16.35
CA ILE A 115 -2.39 -4.60 17.77
C ILE A 115 -3.15 -3.53 18.57
N LEU A 116 -3.29 -2.31 18.02
CA LEU A 116 -3.91 -1.17 18.70
C LEU A 116 -5.45 -1.18 18.61
N GLY A 117 -6.00 -1.82 17.58
CA GLY A 117 -7.43 -2.01 17.39
C GLY A 117 -7.95 -3.15 18.28
N PHE A 118 -8.36 -2.79 19.50
CA PHE A 118 -9.19 -3.51 20.48
C PHE A 118 -9.75 -4.92 20.10
N TYR A 119 -9.83 -5.79 21.11
CA TYR A 119 -10.26 -7.21 21.12
C TYR A 119 -11.35 -7.67 20.10
N PRO A 120 -12.42 -6.92 19.76
CA PRO A 120 -13.39 -7.34 18.73
C PRO A 120 -12.80 -7.45 17.32
N LEU A 121 -11.83 -6.58 16.99
CA LEU A 121 -11.12 -6.58 15.70
C LEU A 121 -10.05 -7.66 15.66
N LEU A 122 -9.40 -7.95 16.79
CA LEU A 122 -8.55 -9.13 16.97
C LEU A 122 -9.37 -10.42 16.83
N VAL A 123 -10.59 -10.50 17.39
CA VAL A 123 -11.49 -11.64 17.19
C VAL A 123 -11.91 -11.75 15.72
N LEU A 124 -12.20 -10.65 15.02
CA LEU A 124 -12.41 -10.68 13.56
C LEU A 124 -11.14 -11.17 12.82
N LEU A 125 -9.95 -10.63 13.13
CA LEU A 125 -8.66 -11.03 12.56
C LEU A 125 -8.28 -12.49 12.85
N PHE A 126 -8.62 -13.02 14.04
CA PHE A 126 -8.35 -14.39 14.48
C PHE A 126 -9.43 -15.39 14.03
N PHE A 127 -10.69 -14.98 13.87
CA PHE A 127 -11.70 -15.81 13.18
C PHE A 127 -11.40 -15.89 11.66
N TYR A 128 -10.82 -14.84 11.09
CA TYR A 128 -10.23 -14.83 9.75
C TYR A 128 -8.76 -15.30 9.71
N TRP A 129 -8.23 -15.92 10.78
CA TRP A 129 -6.87 -16.47 10.83
C TRP A 129 -6.55 -17.46 9.69
N ILE A 130 -7.59 -18.15 9.19
CA ILE A 130 -7.46 -19.14 8.11
C ILE A 130 -7.52 -18.49 6.70
N TYR A 131 -7.94 -17.22 6.57
CA TYR A 131 -8.03 -16.50 5.29
C TYR A 131 -8.03 -14.97 5.47
N PRO A 132 -7.39 -14.16 4.62
CA PRO A 132 -6.10 -14.24 3.99
C PRO A 132 -5.36 -12.90 4.20
N MET A 133 -5.52 -12.21 5.34
CA MET A 133 -4.87 -10.90 5.55
C MET A 133 -3.34 -10.99 5.47
N MET A 134 -2.75 -12.07 6.01
CA MET A 134 -1.34 -12.43 5.81
C MET A 134 -1.00 -12.82 4.35
N VAL A 135 -1.96 -13.28 3.55
CA VAL A 135 -1.75 -13.67 2.14
C VAL A 135 -2.00 -12.49 1.18
N TRP A 136 -2.71 -11.46 1.62
CA TRP A 136 -3.21 -10.38 0.77
C TRP A 136 -2.51 -9.05 0.98
N LEU A 137 -2.01 -8.80 2.20
CA LEU A 137 -1.07 -7.71 2.44
C LEU A 137 0.24 -7.90 1.67
N ILE A 138 0.52 -9.10 1.13
CA ILE A 138 1.87 -9.43 0.68
C ILE A 138 2.14 -9.15 -0.81
N PRO A 139 1.34 -9.63 -1.78
CA PRO A 139 1.72 -9.55 -3.19
C PRO A 139 1.42 -8.19 -3.82
N TYR A 140 0.22 -7.62 -3.58
CA TYR A 140 -0.18 -6.43 -4.33
C TYR A 140 0.58 -5.19 -3.88
N HIS A 141 0.99 -5.08 -2.61
CA HIS A 141 1.85 -3.98 -2.16
C HIS A 141 3.25 -4.06 -2.74
N LEU A 142 3.79 -5.26 -3.01
CA LEU A 142 5.04 -5.41 -3.78
C LEU A 142 4.85 -4.97 -5.23
N ILE A 143 3.77 -5.40 -5.88
CA ILE A 143 3.45 -4.99 -7.26
C ILE A 143 3.26 -3.47 -7.35
N THR A 144 2.46 -2.90 -6.44
CA THR A 144 2.21 -1.46 -6.34
C THR A 144 3.50 -0.69 -6.08
N GLY A 145 4.32 -1.16 -5.13
CA GLY A 145 5.63 -0.56 -4.83
C GLY A 145 6.56 -0.59 -6.04
N ALA A 146 6.55 -1.66 -6.82
CA ALA A 146 7.34 -1.76 -8.05
C ALA A 146 6.85 -0.81 -9.15
N ILE A 147 5.52 -0.69 -9.35
CA ILE A 147 4.94 0.23 -10.32
C ILE A 147 5.27 1.68 -9.92
N LEU A 148 4.98 2.08 -8.69
CA LEU A 148 5.25 3.43 -8.18
C LEU A 148 6.74 3.76 -8.19
N GLY A 149 7.60 2.80 -7.81
CA GLY A 149 9.04 2.97 -7.87
C GLY A 149 9.55 3.15 -9.29
N ARG A 150 8.96 2.45 -10.28
CA ARG A 150 9.29 2.62 -11.69
C ARG A 150 8.89 4.00 -12.19
N GLU A 151 7.72 4.50 -11.81
CA GLU A 151 7.27 5.86 -12.16
C GLU A 151 8.20 6.93 -11.57
N ILE A 152 8.63 6.77 -10.32
CA ILE A 152 9.62 7.68 -9.70
C ILE A 152 10.93 7.62 -10.47
N ARG A 153 11.45 6.42 -10.77
CA ARG A 153 12.69 6.26 -11.54
C ARG A 153 12.61 6.91 -12.93
N GLN A 154 11.47 6.76 -13.61
CA GLN A 154 11.24 7.41 -14.91
C GLN A 154 11.19 8.94 -14.78
N GLY A 155 10.58 9.46 -13.72
CA GLY A 155 10.58 10.89 -13.45
C GLY A 155 11.98 11.44 -13.15
N LEU A 156 12.80 10.67 -12.43
CA LEU A 156 14.18 11.02 -12.13
C LEU A 156 15.10 10.96 -13.36
N GLY A 157 14.97 9.95 -14.21
CA GLY A 157 15.82 9.75 -15.40
C GLY A 157 15.51 10.66 -16.60
N ARG A 158 14.56 11.59 -16.47
CA ARG A 158 14.35 12.66 -17.45
C ARG A 158 15.37 13.81 -17.30
N PHE A 159 16.26 13.72 -16.31
CA PHE A 159 17.26 14.71 -15.90
C PHE A 159 18.55 14.01 -15.44
#